data_AF-A0A6A9V188-F1
#
_entry.id   AF-A0A6A9V188-F1
#
_cell.length_a   1.000
_cell.length_b   1.000
_cell.length_c   1.000
_cell.angle_alpha   90.00
_cell.angle_beta   90.00
_cell.angle_gamma   90.00
#
_symmetry.space_group_name_H-M   'P 1'
#
loop_
_entity.id
_entity.type
_entity.pdbx_description
1 polymer ?
#
loop_
_entity_poly.entity_id
_entity_poly.type
_entity_poly.pdbx_seq_one_letter_code
_entity_poly.pdbx_strand_id
1 'polypeptide(L)'
;MATTSPAAPPRRRSPLRIVLVVLACLVGLVLLAVLALVAWVQLRPLSAGDYRLANNEVGYVGEEVDFAGQAVATSFNDLASGDRAVVEASAQRVRDQVGLAADGAQQLGELRAMEDPEVARQVAAVQEGVAAMETYLRAYADAMLPIAQMNATCAAWAEDPATSVDSGSSAAEVNAAAQPCVQQATAVEQAGEGAWTQLGSAQLAFVADTAAALELVEQRPEDFEAHYAAENQAREDHQTAVQQANAALGEELGQVGDRVTEPLNALGSYTEQRAAG
;
A
#
# COMPACT_ATOMS: atom_id res chain seq x y z
N MET A 1 -68.12 -79.54 -21.82
CA MET A 1 -68.31 -78.27 -21.06
C MET A 1 -66.95 -77.64 -20.91
N ALA A 2 -66.61 -76.65 -21.74
CA ALA A 2 -65.35 -75.93 -21.67
C ALA A 2 -65.62 -74.53 -21.11
N THR A 3 -65.09 -74.26 -19.92
CA THR A 3 -65.18 -72.98 -19.22
C THR A 3 -64.06 -72.06 -19.71
N THR A 4 -64.42 -71.02 -20.48
CA THR A 4 -63.49 -69.96 -20.88
C THR A 4 -63.31 -68.97 -19.74
N SER A 5 -62.10 -68.89 -19.17
CA SER A 5 -61.70 -67.84 -18.23
C SER A 5 -61.65 -66.47 -18.92
N PRO A 6 -62.14 -65.39 -18.30
CA PRO A 6 -62.07 -64.04 -18.86
C PRO A 6 -60.64 -63.51 -18.80
N ALA A 7 -60.14 -63.07 -19.96
CA ALA A 7 -58.82 -62.44 -20.10
C ALA A 7 -58.77 -61.10 -19.34
N ALA A 8 -57.74 -60.93 -18.51
CA ALA A 8 -57.51 -59.71 -17.73
C ALA A 8 -57.30 -58.48 -18.65
N PRO A 9 -57.81 -57.30 -18.26
CA PRO A 9 -57.69 -56.10 -19.10
C PRO A 9 -56.23 -55.68 -19.29
N PRO A 10 -55.85 -55.22 -20.50
CA PRO A 10 -54.48 -54.84 -20.81
C PRO A 10 -54.03 -53.69 -19.91
N ARG A 11 -52.91 -53.89 -19.21
CA ARG A 11 -52.26 -52.86 -18.40
C ARG A 11 -52.00 -51.62 -19.26
N ARG A 12 -52.78 -50.55 -19.09
CA ARG A 12 -52.52 -49.21 -19.65
C ARG A 12 -51.17 -48.72 -19.13
N ARG A 13 -50.10 -48.90 -19.92
CA ARG A 13 -48.81 -48.25 -19.66
C ARG A 13 -49.01 -46.75 -19.90
N SER A 14 -48.97 -45.95 -18.84
CA SER A 14 -49.12 -44.51 -18.98
C SER A 14 -47.87 -43.94 -19.69
N PRO A 15 -48.02 -43.16 -20.79
CA PRO A 15 -46.90 -42.58 -21.51
C PRO A 15 -46.11 -41.60 -20.63
N LEU A 16 -46.73 -41.07 -19.58
CA LEU A 16 -46.11 -40.17 -18.61
C LEU A 16 -44.93 -40.82 -17.87
N ARG A 17 -45.01 -42.12 -17.58
CA ARG A 17 -43.89 -42.85 -16.94
C ARG A 17 -42.71 -43.01 -17.89
N ILE A 18 -42.97 -43.20 -19.18
CA ILE A 18 -41.91 -43.31 -20.20
C ILE A 18 -41.23 -41.94 -20.36
N VAL A 19 -42.01 -40.86 -20.46
CA VAL A 19 -41.48 -39.50 -20.57
C VAL A 19 -40.65 -39.12 -19.34
N LEU A 20 -41.11 -39.43 -18.13
CA LEU A 20 -40.34 -39.18 -16.90
C LEU A 20 -39.01 -39.95 -16.85
N VAL A 21 -39.00 -41.22 -17.27
CA VAL A 21 -37.76 -42.02 -17.32
C VAL A 21 -36.78 -41.45 -18.34
N VAL A 22 -37.26 -41.05 -19.52
CA VAL A 22 -36.41 -40.42 -20.56
C VAL A 22 -35.83 -39.10 -20.07
N LEU A 23 -36.63 -38.25 -19.42
CA LEU A 23 -36.18 -37.00 -18.83
C LEU A 23 -35.12 -37.22 -17.73
N ALA A 24 -35.36 -38.18 -16.83
CA ALA A 24 -34.41 -38.54 -15.78
C ALA A 24 -33.08 -39.06 -16.35
N CYS A 25 -33.12 -39.87 -17.42
CA CYS A 25 -31.92 -40.33 -18.12
C CYS A 25 -31.15 -39.19 -18.79
N LEU A 26 -31.84 -38.24 -19.43
CA LEU A 26 -31.21 -37.08 -20.06
C LEU A 26 -30.54 -36.18 -19.02
N VAL A 27 -31.23 -35.88 -17.91
CA VAL A 27 -30.65 -35.09 -16.81
C VAL A 27 -29.43 -35.81 -16.22
N GLY A 28 -29.51 -37.13 -16.01
CA GLY A 28 -28.38 -37.92 -15.54
C GLY A 28 -27.17 -37.90 -16.48
N LEU A 29 -27.39 -37.96 -17.80
CA LEU A 29 -26.32 -37.85 -18.80
C LEU A 29 -25.68 -36.46 -18.81
N VAL A 30 -26.47 -35.40 -18.70
CA VAL A 30 -25.95 -34.03 -18.62
C VAL A 30 -25.10 -33.86 -17.36
N LEU A 31 -25.56 -34.35 -16.21
CA LEU A 31 -24.79 -34.30 -14.97
C LEU A 31 -23.47 -35.07 -15.08
N LEU A 32 -23.48 -36.27 -15.66
CA LEU A 32 -22.27 -37.04 -15.90
C LEU A 32 -21.31 -36.32 -16.86
N ALA A 33 -21.81 -35.70 -17.92
CA ALA A 33 -21.00 -34.93 -18.85
C ALA A 33 -20.36 -33.72 -18.17
N VAL A 34 -21.11 -33.00 -17.32
CA VAL A 34 -20.58 -31.88 -16.53
C VAL A 34 -19.52 -32.36 -15.54
N LEU A 35 -19.78 -33.44 -14.80
CA LEU A 35 -18.80 -34.00 -13.85
C LEU A 35 -17.54 -34.49 -14.55
N ALA A 36 -17.69 -35.15 -15.72
CA ALA A 36 -16.55 -35.59 -16.52
C ALA A 36 -15.76 -34.40 -17.08
N LEU A 37 -16.44 -33.32 -17.49
CA LEU A 37 -15.79 -32.09 -17.93
C LEU A 37 -15.04 -31.41 -16.78
N VAL A 38 -15.65 -31.31 -15.59
CA VAL A 38 -14.99 -30.78 -14.39
C VAL A 38 -13.79 -31.63 -14.01
N ALA A 39 -13.91 -32.96 -14.00
CA ALA A 39 -12.79 -33.86 -13.72
C ALA A 39 -11.68 -33.73 -14.77
N TRP A 40 -12.03 -33.63 -16.06
CA TRP A 40 -11.07 -33.41 -17.14
C TRP A 40 -10.35 -32.06 -16.99
N VAL A 41 -11.10 -31.00 -16.70
CA VAL A 41 -10.53 -29.68 -16.41
C VAL A 41 -9.63 -29.78 -15.19
N GLN A 42 -9.98 -30.44 -14.09
CA GLN A 42 -9.11 -30.51 -12.91
C GLN A 42 -7.90 -31.43 -13.07
N LEU A 43 -7.98 -32.47 -13.92
CA LEU A 43 -6.92 -33.48 -14.05
C LEU A 43 -6.01 -33.28 -15.28
N ARG A 44 -6.26 -32.29 -16.14
CA ARG A 44 -5.37 -32.03 -17.29
C ARG A 44 -3.99 -31.61 -16.78
N PRO A 45 -2.90 -32.07 -17.42
CA PRO A 45 -1.57 -31.58 -17.11
C PRO A 45 -1.50 -30.09 -17.43
N LEU A 46 -0.60 -29.38 -16.72
CA LEU A 46 -0.29 -27.99 -17.00
C LEU A 46 0.15 -27.81 -18.44
N SER A 47 -0.34 -26.74 -19.06
CA SER A 47 -0.07 -26.40 -20.44
C SER A 47 0.63 -25.04 -20.54
N ALA A 48 1.31 -24.79 -21.66
CA ALA A 48 1.84 -23.47 -21.99
C ALA A 48 0.78 -22.36 -21.99
N GLY A 49 -0.52 -22.69 -22.09
CA GLY A 49 -1.60 -21.72 -21.96
C GLY A 49 -1.78 -21.23 -20.51
N ASP A 50 -1.64 -22.13 -19.53
CA ASP A 50 -1.77 -21.81 -18.11
C ASP A 50 -0.63 -20.88 -17.65
N TYR A 51 0.60 -21.13 -18.12
CA TYR A 51 1.75 -20.26 -17.85
C TYR A 51 1.67 -18.91 -18.56
N ARG A 52 1.12 -18.83 -19.78
CA ARG A 52 0.87 -17.54 -20.46
C ARG A 52 -0.14 -16.69 -19.74
N LEU A 53 -1.21 -17.30 -19.24
CA LEU A 53 -2.19 -16.58 -18.41
C LEU A 53 -1.51 -16.04 -17.16
N ALA A 54 -0.75 -16.87 -16.45
CA ALA A 54 0.00 -16.42 -15.27
C ALA A 54 0.97 -15.27 -15.59
N ASN A 55 1.71 -15.33 -16.70
CA ASN A 55 2.59 -14.23 -17.10
C ASN A 55 1.82 -12.93 -17.40
N ASN A 56 0.63 -13.01 -17.98
CA ASN A 56 -0.20 -11.83 -18.22
C ASN A 56 -0.70 -11.23 -16.90
N GLU A 57 -1.16 -12.06 -15.95
CA GLU A 57 -1.58 -11.58 -14.63
C GLU A 57 -0.43 -10.97 -13.84
N VAL A 58 0.78 -11.54 -13.93
CA VAL A 58 1.99 -10.93 -13.36
C VAL A 58 2.23 -9.54 -13.95
N GLY A 59 2.04 -9.38 -15.27
CA GLY A 59 2.12 -8.07 -15.94
C GLY A 59 1.11 -7.06 -15.38
N TYR A 60 -0.15 -7.46 -15.19
CA TYR A 60 -1.17 -6.59 -14.61
C TYR A 60 -0.85 -6.19 -13.17
N VAL A 61 -0.41 -7.12 -12.32
CA VAL A 61 0.03 -6.80 -10.95
C VAL A 61 1.23 -5.86 -10.97
N GLY A 62 2.16 -6.04 -11.90
CA GLY A 62 3.27 -5.11 -12.12
C GLY A 62 2.82 -3.69 -12.43
N GLU A 63 1.85 -3.53 -13.33
CA GLU A 63 1.26 -2.22 -13.65
C GLU A 63 0.58 -1.57 -12.43
N GLU A 64 -0.16 -2.35 -11.63
CA GLU A 64 -0.80 -1.85 -10.40
C GLU A 64 0.23 -1.37 -9.36
N VAL A 65 1.34 -2.10 -9.20
CA VAL A 65 2.46 -1.69 -8.34
C VAL A 65 3.11 -0.41 -8.86
N ASP A 66 3.30 -0.28 -10.18
CA ASP A 66 3.81 0.94 -10.79
C ASP A 66 2.88 2.14 -10.54
N PHE A 67 1.57 1.95 -10.62
CA PHE A 67 0.60 3.02 -10.29
C PHE A 67 0.63 3.41 -8.82
N ALA A 68 0.82 2.44 -7.91
CA ALA A 68 1.04 2.75 -6.49
C ALA A 68 2.32 3.59 -6.30
N GLY A 69 3.42 3.22 -6.98
CA GLY A 69 4.66 4.00 -6.99
C GLY A 69 4.47 5.43 -7.52
N GLN A 70 3.71 5.61 -8.61
CA GLN A 70 3.39 6.93 -9.16
C GLN A 70 2.51 7.76 -8.22
N ALA A 71 1.56 7.14 -7.52
CA ALA A 71 0.75 7.80 -6.52
C ALA A 71 1.62 8.34 -5.37
N VAL A 72 2.57 7.55 -4.89
CA VAL A 72 3.55 7.96 -3.86
C VAL A 72 4.48 9.06 -4.38
N ALA A 73 4.97 8.96 -5.62
CA ALA A 73 5.79 10.00 -6.21
C ALA A 73 5.04 11.35 -6.30
N THR A 74 3.74 11.31 -6.60
CA THR A 74 2.89 12.49 -6.66
C THR A 74 2.62 13.07 -5.27
N SER A 75 2.44 12.21 -4.26
CA SER A 75 2.10 12.64 -2.91
C SER A 75 3.17 13.50 -2.24
N PHE A 76 4.44 13.39 -2.64
CA PHE A 76 5.50 14.30 -2.19
C PHE A 76 5.22 15.77 -2.54
N ASN A 77 4.77 16.03 -3.78
CA ASN A 77 4.44 17.37 -4.22
C ASN A 77 3.16 17.87 -3.54
N ASP A 78 2.18 16.97 -3.36
CA ASP A 78 0.92 17.28 -2.69
C ASP A 78 1.13 17.63 -1.20
N LEU A 79 2.03 16.91 -0.51
CA LEU A 79 2.44 17.22 0.86
C LEU A 79 3.05 18.62 0.98
N ALA A 80 3.89 19.01 0.03
CA ALA A 80 4.53 20.31 0.00
C ALA A 80 3.55 21.47 -0.25
N SER A 81 2.36 21.19 -0.80
CA SER A 81 1.36 22.23 -1.07
C SER A 81 0.75 22.84 0.20
N GLY A 82 0.73 22.10 1.32
CA GLY A 82 0.04 22.48 2.55
C GLY A 82 -1.50 22.50 2.45
N ASP A 83 -2.09 22.18 1.29
CA ASP A 83 -3.53 22.11 1.12
C ASP A 83 -4.07 20.77 1.65
N ARG A 84 -4.84 20.85 2.74
CA ARG A 84 -5.45 19.69 3.38
C ARG A 84 -6.25 18.82 2.41
N ALA A 85 -7.06 19.41 1.54
CA ALA A 85 -7.92 18.65 0.64
C ALA A 85 -7.09 17.89 -0.42
N VAL A 86 -6.00 18.50 -0.87
CA VAL A 86 -5.04 17.88 -1.80
C VAL A 86 -4.32 16.72 -1.11
N VAL A 87 -3.84 16.91 0.12
CA VAL A 87 -3.17 15.87 0.91
C VAL A 87 -4.11 14.69 1.22
N GLU A 88 -5.35 14.94 1.63
CA GLU A 88 -6.35 13.90 1.88
C GLU A 88 -6.68 13.10 0.60
N ALA A 89 -6.84 13.78 -0.54
CA ALA A 89 -7.07 13.13 -1.83
C ALA A 89 -5.87 12.30 -2.28
N SER A 90 -4.65 12.76 -2.02
CA SER A 90 -3.41 12.07 -2.36
C SER A 90 -3.21 10.83 -1.49
N ALA A 91 -3.42 10.95 -0.17
CA ALA A 91 -3.42 9.82 0.75
C ALA A 91 -4.45 8.75 0.34
N GLN A 92 -5.67 9.16 -0.02
CA GLN A 92 -6.68 8.23 -0.50
C GLN A 92 -6.25 7.53 -1.79
N ARG A 93 -5.64 8.25 -2.73
CA ARG A 93 -5.13 7.66 -3.97
C ARG A 93 -4.06 6.60 -3.70
N VAL A 94 -3.13 6.83 -2.77
CA VAL A 94 -2.13 5.83 -2.36
C VAL A 94 -2.83 4.59 -1.78
N ARG A 95 -3.81 4.77 -0.89
CA ARG A 95 -4.58 3.65 -0.31
C ARG A 95 -5.34 2.84 -1.36
N ASP A 96 -5.95 3.52 -2.34
CA ASP A 96 -6.72 2.87 -3.39
C ASP A 96 -5.80 2.06 -4.32
N GLN A 97 -4.68 2.65 -4.77
CA GLN A 97 -3.75 1.96 -5.66
C GLN A 97 -3.08 0.76 -5.00
N VAL A 98 -2.70 0.88 -3.73
CA VAL A 98 -2.09 -0.25 -3.02
C VAL A 98 -3.13 -1.36 -2.73
N GLY A 99 -4.40 -0.99 -2.55
CA GLY A 99 -5.50 -1.95 -2.45
C GLY A 99 -5.69 -2.74 -3.76
N LEU A 100 -5.63 -2.08 -4.91
CA LEU A 100 -5.70 -2.76 -6.22
C LEU A 100 -4.55 -3.74 -6.39
N ALA A 101 -3.31 -3.32 -6.13
CA ALA A 101 -2.13 -4.19 -6.22
C ALA A 101 -2.25 -5.42 -5.28
N ALA A 102 -2.79 -5.23 -4.07
CA ALA A 102 -3.04 -6.33 -3.13
C ALA A 102 -4.09 -7.31 -3.65
N ASP A 103 -5.20 -6.81 -4.19
CA ASP A 103 -6.25 -7.63 -4.79
C ASP A 103 -5.74 -8.40 -6.02
N GLY A 104 -4.92 -7.77 -6.86
CA GLY A 104 -4.27 -8.43 -8.01
C GLY A 104 -3.30 -9.53 -7.58
N ALA A 105 -2.47 -9.27 -6.57
CA ALA A 105 -1.55 -10.27 -6.03
C ALA A 105 -2.27 -11.48 -5.43
N GLN A 106 -3.44 -11.29 -4.80
CA GLN A 106 -4.27 -12.40 -4.31
C GLN A 106 -4.82 -13.25 -5.47
N GLN A 107 -5.25 -12.62 -6.57
CA GLN A 107 -5.79 -13.32 -7.73
C GLN A 107 -4.75 -14.25 -8.40
N LEU A 108 -3.45 -13.95 -8.31
CA LEU A 108 -2.40 -14.86 -8.76
C LEU A 108 -2.50 -16.25 -8.10
N GLY A 109 -2.95 -16.31 -6.85
CA GLY A 109 -3.14 -17.56 -6.10
C GLY A 109 -4.28 -18.44 -6.60
N GLU A 110 -5.17 -17.92 -7.45
CA GLU A 110 -6.30 -18.66 -8.01
C GLU A 110 -5.97 -19.30 -9.36
N LEU A 111 -4.78 -19.01 -9.90
CA LEU A 111 -4.38 -19.47 -11.22
C LEU A 111 -4.05 -20.96 -11.22
N ARG A 112 -4.39 -21.64 -12.31
CA ARG A 112 -4.05 -23.05 -12.49
C ARG A 112 -2.54 -23.30 -12.44
N ALA A 113 -1.73 -22.35 -12.92
CA ALA A 113 -0.28 -22.45 -12.87
C ALA A 113 0.26 -22.69 -11.44
N MET A 114 -0.52 -22.39 -10.38
CA MET A 114 -0.21 -22.71 -8.99
C MET A 114 -0.10 -24.22 -8.69
N GLU A 115 -0.56 -25.10 -9.57
CA GLU A 115 -0.29 -26.54 -9.47
C GLU A 115 1.21 -26.85 -9.68
N ASP A 116 1.98 -25.93 -10.27
CA ASP A 116 3.45 -25.98 -10.31
C ASP A 116 4.01 -25.46 -8.98
N PRO A 117 4.75 -26.29 -8.20
CA PRO A 117 5.29 -25.89 -6.90
C PRO A 117 6.19 -24.65 -6.96
N GLU A 118 6.89 -24.43 -8.08
CA GLU A 118 7.78 -23.29 -8.23
C GLU A 118 6.99 -22.00 -8.49
N VAL A 119 5.90 -22.06 -9.27
CA VAL A 119 4.96 -20.93 -9.41
C VAL A 119 4.34 -20.61 -8.05
N ALA A 120 3.87 -21.61 -7.31
CA ALA A 120 3.26 -21.40 -6.00
C ALA A 120 4.22 -20.73 -5.01
N ARG A 121 5.50 -21.14 -5.00
CA ARG A 121 6.55 -20.52 -4.18
C ARG A 121 6.78 -19.06 -4.55
N GLN A 122 6.84 -18.75 -5.84
CA GLN A 122 7.10 -17.39 -6.32
C GLN A 122 5.89 -16.46 -6.15
N VAL A 123 4.66 -16.97 -6.35
CA VAL A 123 3.43 -16.23 -6.05
C VAL A 123 3.33 -15.91 -4.56
N ALA A 124 3.69 -16.84 -3.68
CA ALA A 124 3.75 -16.57 -2.24
C ALA A 124 4.72 -15.43 -1.90
N ALA A 125 5.89 -15.38 -2.56
CA ALA A 125 6.85 -14.28 -2.38
C ALA A 125 6.31 -12.94 -2.89
N VAL A 126 5.59 -12.94 -4.03
CA VAL A 126 4.90 -11.73 -4.53
C VAL A 126 3.85 -11.25 -3.52
N GLN A 127 3.01 -12.16 -3.02
CA GLN A 127 1.96 -11.83 -2.05
C GLN A 127 2.54 -11.30 -0.74
N GLU A 128 3.64 -11.86 -0.25
CA GLU A 128 4.36 -11.36 0.92
C GLU A 128 4.92 -9.96 0.69
N GLY A 129 5.58 -9.74 -0.46
CA GLY A 129 6.09 -8.42 -0.85
C GLY A 129 4.98 -7.37 -0.94
N VAL A 130 3.86 -7.70 -1.61
CA VAL A 130 2.74 -6.79 -1.78
C VAL A 130 2.02 -6.51 -0.46
N ALA A 131 1.87 -7.50 0.43
CA ALA A 131 1.30 -7.28 1.76
C ALA A 131 2.19 -6.37 2.63
N ALA A 132 3.51 -6.52 2.54
CA ALA A 132 4.46 -5.61 3.19
C ALA A 132 4.36 -4.19 2.62
N MET A 133 4.24 -4.05 1.29
CA MET A 133 4.00 -2.78 0.62
C MET A 133 2.67 -2.15 1.05
N GLU A 134 1.58 -2.91 1.09
CA GLU A 134 0.26 -2.46 1.55
C GLU A 134 0.32 -1.93 2.98
N THR A 135 0.97 -2.67 3.88
CA THR A 135 1.13 -2.26 5.28
C THR A 135 1.89 -0.95 5.38
N TYR A 136 3.03 -0.84 4.68
CA TYR A 136 3.87 0.35 4.73
C TYR A 136 3.20 1.55 4.06
N LEU A 137 2.65 1.40 2.86
CA LEU A 137 2.03 2.51 2.12
C LEU A 137 0.72 3.00 2.73
N ARG A 138 -0.01 2.14 3.45
CA ARG A 138 -1.15 2.59 4.28
C ARG A 138 -0.68 3.44 5.46
N ALA A 139 0.34 2.99 6.19
CA ALA A 139 0.93 3.78 7.26
C ALA A 139 1.48 5.12 6.75
N TYR A 140 2.15 5.11 5.59
CA TYR A 140 2.57 6.32 4.88
C TYR A 140 1.38 7.26 4.62
N ALA A 141 0.30 6.77 4.01
CA ALA A 141 -0.88 7.58 3.69
C ALA A 141 -1.58 8.14 4.95
N ASP A 142 -1.61 7.35 6.03
CA ASP A 142 -2.19 7.76 7.31
C ASP A 142 -1.35 8.86 8.00
N ALA A 143 -0.02 8.85 7.81
CA ALA A 143 0.89 9.85 8.36
C ALA A 143 0.89 11.18 7.58
N MET A 144 0.48 11.19 6.30
CA MET A 144 0.55 12.37 5.43
C MET A 144 -0.13 13.61 6.02
N LEU A 145 -1.36 13.46 6.54
CA LEU A 145 -2.12 14.59 7.05
C LEU A 145 -1.52 15.15 8.35
N PRO A 146 -1.20 14.34 9.39
CA PRO A 146 -0.46 14.81 10.56
C PRO A 146 0.85 15.54 10.20
N ILE A 147 1.60 15.04 9.22
CA ILE A 147 2.85 15.66 8.77
C ILE A 147 2.59 17.01 8.11
N ALA A 148 1.60 17.11 7.21
CA ALA A 148 1.23 18.38 6.59
C ALA A 148 0.81 19.41 7.64
N GLN A 149 0.05 18.99 8.66
CA GLN A 149 -0.35 19.86 9.77
C GLN A 149 0.83 20.31 10.63
N MET A 150 1.76 19.41 10.95
CA MET A 150 2.99 19.73 11.65
C MET A 150 3.82 20.74 10.86
N ASN A 151 4.10 20.47 9.59
CA ASN A 151 4.88 21.35 8.73
C ASN A 151 4.26 22.75 8.64
N ALA A 152 2.94 22.85 8.43
CA ALA A 152 2.25 24.14 8.39
C ALA A 152 2.32 24.89 9.73
N THR A 153 2.16 24.18 10.85
CA THR A 153 2.20 24.77 12.20
C THR A 153 3.60 25.26 12.55
N CYS A 154 4.62 24.45 12.27
CA CYS A 154 6.01 24.78 12.54
C CYS A 154 6.54 25.87 11.60
N ALA A 155 6.15 25.86 10.32
CA ALA A 155 6.46 26.94 9.39
C ALA A 155 5.85 28.27 9.84
N ALA A 156 4.56 28.28 10.22
CA ALA A 156 3.91 29.49 10.72
C ALA A 156 4.59 30.06 11.98
N TRP A 157 5.08 29.19 12.86
CA TRP A 157 5.87 29.60 14.03
C TRP A 157 7.26 30.16 13.64
N ALA A 158 7.96 29.49 12.73
CA ALA A 158 9.31 29.86 12.30
C ALA A 158 9.36 31.14 11.44
N GLU A 159 8.25 31.48 10.78
CA GLU A 159 8.07 32.70 9.98
C GLU A 159 7.49 33.87 10.79
N ASP A 160 7.02 33.63 12.03
CA ASP A 160 6.49 34.70 12.88
C ASP A 160 7.63 35.67 13.26
N PRO A 161 7.54 36.97 12.93
CA PRO A 161 8.56 37.94 13.32
C PRO A 161 8.74 38.07 14.84
N ALA A 162 7.79 37.59 15.66
CA ALA A 162 7.93 37.55 17.10
C ALA A 162 8.94 36.47 17.57
N THR A 163 9.28 35.49 16.74
CA THR A 163 10.16 34.37 17.11
C THR A 163 11.62 34.56 16.67
N SER A 164 11.93 35.64 15.96
CA SER A 164 13.30 35.98 15.55
C SER A 164 14.15 36.53 16.70
N VAL A 165 15.47 36.38 16.62
CA VAL A 165 16.40 36.86 17.67
C VAL A 165 16.41 38.39 17.82
N ASP A 166 15.92 39.12 16.81
CA ASP A 166 15.81 40.58 16.81
C ASP A 166 14.42 41.10 17.20
N SER A 167 13.46 40.21 17.51
CA SER A 167 12.07 40.58 17.86
C SER A 167 11.96 41.31 19.20
N GLY A 168 12.95 41.11 20.07
CA GLY A 168 12.92 41.54 21.47
C GLY A 168 12.07 40.65 22.39
N SER A 169 11.56 39.53 21.89
CA SER A 169 10.89 38.51 22.69
C SER A 169 11.88 37.73 23.56
N SER A 170 11.40 37.31 24.72
CA SER A 170 12.14 36.42 25.61
C SER A 170 12.12 34.97 25.12
N ALA A 171 13.09 34.17 25.57
CA ALA A 171 13.11 32.73 25.29
C ALA A 171 11.83 32.03 25.79
N ALA A 172 11.25 32.51 26.90
CA ALA A 172 9.99 32.00 27.44
C ALA A 172 8.79 32.28 26.53
N GLU A 173 8.71 33.47 25.93
CA GLU A 173 7.64 33.83 24.99
C GLU A 173 7.74 33.02 23.70
N VAL A 174 8.94 32.83 23.17
CA VAL A 174 9.14 32.01 21.96
C VAL A 174 8.85 30.53 22.23
N ASN A 175 9.25 29.99 23.38
CA ASN A 175 8.90 28.64 23.80
C ASN A 175 7.39 28.44 23.98
N ALA A 176 6.68 29.46 24.47
CA ALA A 176 5.22 29.43 24.57
C ALA A 176 4.55 29.46 23.19
N ALA A 177 5.06 30.28 22.27
CA ALA A 177 4.59 30.35 20.89
C ALA A 177 4.86 29.06 20.10
N ALA A 178 5.94 28.33 20.43
CA ALA A 178 6.30 27.08 19.78
C ALA A 178 5.44 25.87 20.20
N GLN A 179 4.65 25.98 21.28
CA GLN A 179 3.89 24.85 21.84
C GLN A 179 3.01 24.10 20.82
N PRO A 180 2.29 24.76 19.90
CA PRO A 180 1.54 24.05 18.87
C PRO A 180 2.46 23.23 17.94
N CYS A 181 3.61 23.77 17.52
CA CYS A 181 4.58 23.03 16.71
C CYS A 181 5.14 21.83 17.48
N VAL A 182 5.55 22.02 18.74
CA VAL A 182 6.05 20.95 19.61
C VAL A 182 5.02 19.83 19.75
N GLN A 183 3.75 20.17 20.00
CA GLN A 183 2.68 19.17 20.13
C GLN A 183 2.49 18.34 18.85
N GLN A 184 2.49 18.98 17.68
CA GLN A 184 2.36 18.29 16.40
C GLN A 184 3.60 17.44 16.09
N ALA A 185 4.79 17.99 16.33
CA ALA A 185 6.05 17.29 16.08
C ALA A 185 6.21 16.05 16.98
N THR A 186 5.83 16.15 18.26
CA THR A 186 5.78 15.00 19.17
C THR A 186 4.74 13.97 18.72
N ALA A 187 3.58 14.39 18.24
CA ALA A 187 2.57 13.46 17.73
C ALA A 187 3.08 12.69 16.50
N VAL A 188 3.77 13.37 15.57
CA VAL A 188 4.40 12.74 14.41
C VAL A 188 5.55 11.80 14.82
N GLU A 189 6.40 12.23 15.76
CA GLU A 189 7.51 11.41 16.27
C GLU A 189 7.01 10.10 16.91
N GLN A 190 5.92 10.16 17.70
CA GLN A 190 5.36 9.01 18.41
C GLN A 190 4.51 8.09 17.53
N ALA A 191 3.83 8.64 16.52
CA ALA A 191 2.96 7.88 15.63
C ALA A 191 3.71 7.31 14.41
N GLY A 192 4.82 7.93 14.03
CA GLY A 192 5.64 7.52 12.91
C GLY A 192 6.60 6.38 13.25
N GLU A 193 7.06 5.71 12.20
CA GLU A 193 8.29 4.91 12.22
C GLU A 193 9.26 5.48 11.18
N GLY A 194 10.54 5.11 11.31
CA GLY A 194 11.54 5.41 10.29
C GLY A 194 11.70 6.91 10.00
N ALA A 195 11.61 7.28 8.73
CA ALA A 195 11.77 8.65 8.26
C ALA A 195 10.80 9.66 8.90
N TRP A 196 9.58 9.24 9.24
CA TRP A 196 8.60 10.13 9.87
C TRP A 196 8.96 10.49 11.30
N THR A 197 9.49 9.53 12.06
CA THR A 197 10.05 9.79 13.38
C THR A 197 11.20 10.80 13.28
N GLN A 198 12.11 10.61 12.32
CA GLN A 198 13.23 11.53 12.10
C GLN A 198 12.77 12.95 11.77
N LEU A 199 11.71 13.10 10.96
CA LEU A 199 11.15 14.41 10.63
C LEU A 199 10.54 15.11 11.87
N GLY A 200 9.80 14.37 12.70
CA GLY A 200 9.29 14.88 13.98
C GLY A 200 10.42 15.34 14.91
N SER A 201 11.46 14.51 15.08
CA SER A 201 12.64 14.86 15.88
C SER A 201 13.39 16.08 15.34
N ALA A 202 13.47 16.24 14.00
CA ALA A 202 14.11 17.40 13.37
C ALA A 202 13.37 18.72 13.68
N GLN A 203 12.04 18.69 13.77
CA GLN A 203 11.25 19.87 14.18
C GLN A 203 11.43 20.17 15.67
N LEU A 204 11.44 19.15 16.53
CA LEU A 204 11.67 19.33 17.97
C LEU A 204 13.06 19.90 18.27
N ALA A 205 14.09 19.41 17.58
CA ALA A 205 15.45 19.93 17.70
C ALA A 205 15.52 21.40 17.26
N PHE A 206 14.90 21.75 16.12
CA PHE A 206 14.89 23.12 15.63
C PHE A 206 14.25 24.12 16.61
N VAL A 207 13.13 23.72 17.25
CA VAL A 207 12.51 24.53 18.31
C VAL A 207 13.47 24.72 19.49
N ALA A 208 14.11 23.63 19.95
CA ALA A 208 15.03 23.67 21.08
C ALA A 208 16.27 24.54 20.80
N ASP A 209 16.86 24.41 19.61
CA ASP A 209 18.05 25.16 19.20
C ASP A 209 17.74 26.65 19.01
N THR A 210 16.56 26.98 18.49
CA THR A 210 16.09 28.37 18.38
C THR A 210 15.89 29.00 19.76
N ALA A 211 15.30 28.27 20.71
CA ALA A 211 15.15 28.73 22.08
C ALA A 211 16.52 28.94 22.76
N ALA A 212 17.49 28.06 22.53
CA ALA A 212 18.86 28.20 23.05
C ALA A 212 19.57 29.43 22.48
N ALA A 213 19.34 29.77 21.19
CA ALA A 213 19.87 30.99 20.60
C ALA A 213 19.31 32.26 21.29
N LEU A 214 18.02 32.27 21.65
CA LEU A 214 17.39 33.37 22.37
C LEU A 214 17.86 33.48 23.83
N GLU A 215 18.11 32.36 24.50
CA GLU A 215 18.74 32.37 25.83
C GLU A 215 20.14 33.00 25.78
N LEU A 216 20.87 32.83 24.67
CA LEU A 216 22.16 33.51 24.47
C LEU A 216 21.98 35.04 24.42
N VAL A 217 20.93 35.52 23.74
CA VAL A 217 20.55 36.94 23.66
C VAL A 217 20.31 37.52 25.05
N GLU A 218 19.59 36.80 25.90
CA GLU A 218 19.31 37.25 27.27
C GLU A 218 20.59 37.28 28.14
N GLN A 219 21.51 36.34 27.94
CA GLN A 219 22.74 36.23 28.71
C GLN A 219 23.84 37.21 28.28
N ARG A 220 23.91 37.54 26.98
CA ARG A 220 24.96 38.36 26.37
C ARG A 220 24.39 39.36 25.36
N PRO A 221 23.55 40.31 25.79
CA PRO A 221 22.78 41.17 24.88
C PRO A 221 23.64 42.00 23.91
N GLU A 222 24.92 42.22 24.21
CA GLU A 222 25.87 42.91 23.34
C GLU A 222 26.49 42.06 22.21
N ASP A 223 26.41 40.73 22.28
CA ASP A 223 27.09 39.81 21.35
C ASP A 223 26.18 39.39 20.18
N PHE A 224 25.71 40.38 19.43
CA PHE A 224 24.79 40.16 18.30
C PHE A 224 25.33 39.17 17.26
N GLU A 225 26.64 39.14 17.03
CA GLU A 225 27.27 38.21 16.08
C GLU A 225 27.08 36.75 16.52
N ALA A 226 27.24 36.45 17.82
CA ALA A 226 27.00 35.12 18.35
C ALA A 226 25.52 34.70 18.28
N HIS A 227 24.58 35.64 18.45
CA HIS A 227 23.14 35.36 18.37
C HIS A 227 22.73 34.92 16.96
N TYR A 228 23.09 35.72 15.94
CA TYR A 228 22.80 35.39 14.55
C TYR A 228 23.53 34.11 14.11
N ALA A 229 24.76 33.88 14.59
CA ALA A 229 25.47 32.63 14.30
C ALA A 229 24.74 31.41 14.87
N ALA A 230 24.22 31.49 16.10
CA ALA A 230 23.46 30.40 16.72
C ALA A 230 22.13 30.13 16.00
N GLU A 231 21.37 31.18 15.64
CA GLU A 231 20.12 31.02 14.90
C GLU A 231 20.37 30.43 13.50
N ASN A 232 21.38 30.91 12.78
CA ASN A 232 21.73 30.37 11.47
C ASN A 232 22.16 28.90 11.58
N GLN A 233 22.94 28.54 12.59
CA GLN A 233 23.33 27.15 12.86
C GLN A 233 22.09 26.27 13.09
N ALA A 234 21.14 26.72 13.91
CA ALA A 234 19.88 26.00 14.14
C ALA A 234 19.10 25.75 12.84
N ARG A 235 19.05 26.75 11.94
CA ARG A 235 18.41 26.61 10.62
C ARG A 235 19.16 25.64 9.71
N GLU A 236 20.49 25.69 9.70
CA GLU A 236 21.34 24.78 8.91
C GLU A 236 21.22 23.32 9.38
N ASP A 237 21.25 23.10 10.70
CA ASP A 237 21.08 21.77 11.30
C ASP A 237 19.69 21.22 11.03
N HIS A 238 18.65 22.05 11.14
CA HIS A 238 17.28 21.67 10.79
C HIS A 238 17.15 21.26 9.31
N GLN A 239 17.68 22.05 8.38
CA GLN A 239 17.66 21.72 6.95
C GLN A 239 18.39 20.41 6.66
N THR A 240 19.53 20.19 7.32
CA THR A 240 20.30 18.95 7.21
C THR A 240 19.51 17.76 7.71
N ALA A 241 18.87 17.88 8.88
CA ALA A 241 18.05 16.81 9.47
C ALA A 241 16.82 16.49 8.60
N VAL A 242 16.15 17.49 8.03
CA VAL A 242 15.03 17.28 7.09
C VAL A 242 15.50 16.58 5.81
N GLN A 243 16.67 16.93 5.27
CA GLN A 243 17.25 16.24 4.11
C GLN A 243 17.58 14.77 4.41
N GLN A 244 18.10 14.49 5.61
CA GLN A 244 18.36 13.12 6.07
C GLN A 244 17.06 12.32 6.20
N ALA A 245 16.01 12.90 6.80
CA ALA A 245 14.71 12.26 6.90
C ALA A 245 14.10 11.97 5.52
N ASN A 246 14.20 12.90 4.57
CA ASN A 246 13.75 12.69 3.18
C ASN A 246 14.55 11.60 2.46
N ALA A 247 15.86 11.52 2.69
CA ALA A 247 16.70 10.47 2.14
C ALA A 247 16.33 9.09 2.72
N ALA A 248 16.10 9.01 4.04
CA ALA A 248 15.64 7.79 4.70
C ALA A 248 14.28 7.34 4.15
N LEU A 249 13.35 8.26 3.91
CA LEU A 249 12.05 7.93 3.31
C LEU A 249 12.20 7.38 1.89
N GLY A 250 13.07 7.98 1.08
CA GLY A 250 13.39 7.48 -0.26
C GLY A 250 13.98 6.08 -0.23
N GLU A 251 14.87 5.80 0.72
CA GLU A 251 15.44 4.46 0.92
C GLU A 251 14.38 3.44 1.36
N GLU A 252 13.56 3.78 2.35
CA GLU A 252 12.48 2.91 2.84
C GLU A 252 11.48 2.56 1.73
N LEU A 253 11.05 3.55 0.94
CA LEU A 253 10.17 3.34 -0.21
C LEU A 253 10.83 2.50 -1.31
N GLY A 254 12.13 2.71 -1.57
CA GLY A 254 12.90 1.89 -2.49
C GLY A 254 12.94 0.42 -2.07
N GLN A 255 13.25 0.16 -0.79
CA GLN A 255 13.25 -1.20 -0.23
C GLN A 255 11.87 -1.87 -0.31
N VAL A 256 10.79 -1.12 -0.10
CA VAL A 256 9.42 -1.62 -0.27
C VAL A 256 9.15 -2.00 -1.73
N GLY A 257 9.55 -1.15 -2.68
CA GLY A 257 9.41 -1.44 -4.11
C GLY A 257 10.22 -2.66 -4.56
N ASP A 258 11.45 -2.81 -4.08
CA ASP A 258 12.33 -3.94 -4.41
C ASP A 258 11.75 -5.28 -3.93
N ARG A 259 11.16 -5.30 -2.72
CA ARG A 259 10.50 -6.50 -2.15
C ARG A 259 9.33 -7.02 -3.00
N VAL A 260 8.76 -6.19 -3.86
CA VAL A 260 7.66 -6.56 -4.77
C VAL A 260 8.18 -6.86 -6.17
N THR A 261 9.04 -5.98 -6.68
CA THR A 261 9.51 -6.00 -8.07
C THR A 261 10.41 -7.20 -8.36
N GLU A 262 11.28 -7.59 -7.43
CA GLU A 262 12.16 -8.75 -7.62
C GLU A 262 11.36 -10.07 -7.73
N PRO A 263 10.44 -10.40 -6.80
CA PRO A 263 9.56 -11.56 -6.94
C PRO A 263 8.68 -11.55 -8.21
N LEU A 264 8.13 -10.39 -8.58
CA LEU A 264 7.31 -10.26 -9.80
C LEU A 264 8.14 -10.56 -11.06
N ASN A 265 9.34 -10.00 -11.17
CA ASN A 265 10.23 -10.24 -12.31
C ASN A 265 10.68 -11.70 -12.39
N ALA A 266 10.96 -12.33 -11.25
CA ALA A 266 11.27 -13.75 -11.20
C ALA A 266 10.10 -14.62 -11.69
N LEU A 267 8.88 -14.31 -11.24
CA LEU A 267 7.66 -15.01 -11.62
C LEU A 267 7.32 -14.83 -13.10
N GLY A 268 7.42 -13.60 -13.62
CA GLY A 268 7.25 -13.31 -15.04
C GLY A 268 8.26 -14.10 -15.89
N SER A 269 9.54 -14.01 -15.54
CA SER A 269 10.61 -14.74 -16.26
C SER A 269 10.40 -16.25 -16.25
N TYR A 270 9.98 -16.82 -15.12
CA TYR A 270 9.73 -18.26 -15.02
C TYR A 270 8.51 -18.69 -15.85
N THR A 271 7.41 -17.96 -15.76
CA THR A 271 6.17 -18.28 -16.48
C THR A 271 6.33 -18.08 -18.00
N GLU A 272 7.08 -17.07 -18.44
CA GLU A 272 7.46 -16.89 -19.85
C GLU A 272 8.29 -18.07 -20.38
N GLN A 273 9.32 -18.49 -19.64
CA GLN A 273 10.15 -19.65 -20.03
C GLN A 273 9.31 -20.93 -20.15
N ARG A 274 8.42 -21.19 -19.18
CA ARG A 274 7.52 -22.36 -19.21
C ARG A 274 6.48 -22.30 -20.32
N ALA A 275 6.06 -21.10 -20.73
CA ALA A 275 5.17 -20.91 -21.85
C ALA A 275 5.83 -21.19 -23.21
N ALA A 276 7.15 -21.00 -23.33
CA ALA A 276 7.90 -21.19 -24.57
C ALA A 276 8.15 -22.67 -24.93
N GLY A 277 8.19 -23.57 -23.94
CA GLY A 277 8.38 -25.01 -24.11
C GLY A 277 9.82 -25.46 -23.97
#